data_AF-A0AAE9SUQ4-F1
#
_entry.id   AF-A0AAE9SUQ4-F1
#
_cell.length_a   1.000
_cell.length_b   1.000
_cell.length_c   1.000
_cell.angle_alpha   90.00
_cell.angle_beta   90.00
_cell.angle_gamma   90.00
#
_symmetry.space_group_name_H-M   'P 1'
#
loop_
_entity.id
_entity.type
_entity.pdbx_description
1 polymer ?
#
loop_
_entity_poly.entity_id
_entity_poly.type
_entity_poly.pdbx_seq_one_letter_code
_entity_poly.pdbx_strand_id
1 'polypeptide(L)'
;MQEQSVSFDKMTRCAPLLALVVFLTLDTNVSALAQEAIGTAIDRWRPKDGVYAEPGENFQSSCDERNNMTINLRGKSVYGYEWGCKVKTITDLSPGSVQLDMICNDYNLAQNLDPRDPNWENRQFKEIMFVKRLDEATISVQKSLNGRFKDPPWREAYCPLKTQRALAEATLAAKSEAKQKAKQERALKAAHPRDGVYAVAGADFEERCTKFNDTVVTFSGKSIATASNICQIRNTQVQLPDTVRIDADCTLQSAPGPDAVRVQDPDTIQDRKNLMFKKIDDKTVILWIINNGHFTGDGRKLSYCSDQVQRAYAGQRRTSKPSKN
;
A
#
# COMPACT_ATOMS: atom_id res chain seq x y z
N MET A 1 33.42 68.18 22.41
CA MET A 1 32.76 68.78 21.22
C MET A 1 31.27 68.54 21.38
N GLN A 2 30.59 69.57 21.88
CA GLN A 2 29.54 70.33 21.15
C GLN A 2 28.20 69.57 21.20
N GLU A 3 27.34 69.82 22.19
CA GLU A 3 26.41 70.97 22.32
C GLU A 3 25.62 71.31 21.04
N GLN A 4 24.29 71.24 21.16
CA GLN A 4 23.30 72.27 20.81
C GLN A 4 21.93 71.74 21.27
N SER A 5 21.28 72.27 22.33
CA SER A 5 20.52 73.54 22.44
C SER A 5 19.48 73.70 21.31
N VAL A 6 18.19 73.94 21.60
CA VAL A 6 17.51 75.26 21.80
C VAL A 6 16.06 74.89 22.21
N SER A 7 15.44 75.28 23.34
CA SER A 7 15.06 76.58 23.95
C SER A 7 13.93 77.36 23.23
N PHE A 8 13.17 78.13 24.03
CA PHE A 8 12.12 79.13 23.73
C PHE A 8 10.68 78.62 23.51
N ASP A 9 9.62 79.18 24.09
CA ASP A 9 9.44 80.23 25.12
C ASP A 9 7.94 80.34 25.49
N LYS A 10 7.68 80.94 26.66
CA LYS A 10 6.50 81.75 27.08
C LYS A 10 5.05 81.28 26.82
N MET A 11 4.28 81.06 27.89
CA MET A 11 3.45 82.04 28.62
C MET A 11 2.35 82.69 27.76
N THR A 12 1.08 82.58 28.18
CA THR A 12 0.23 83.73 28.58
C THR A 12 -1.07 83.23 29.24
N ARG A 13 -1.50 84.00 30.26
CA ARG A 13 -2.63 83.82 31.19
C ARG A 13 -3.97 84.16 30.54
N CYS A 14 -5.08 83.64 31.09
CA CYS A 14 -6.24 84.39 31.62
C CYS A 14 -7.51 83.51 31.70
N ALA A 15 -8.13 83.48 32.89
CA ALA A 15 -9.55 83.16 33.11
C ALA A 15 -10.42 84.43 32.82
N PRO A 16 -11.76 84.51 33.04
CA PRO A 16 -12.79 83.52 33.46
C PRO A 16 -14.19 83.63 32.74
N LEU A 17 -15.14 82.79 33.20
CA LEU A 17 -16.61 83.02 33.39
C LEU A 17 -17.64 83.13 32.23
N LEU A 18 -18.80 82.48 32.50
CA LEU A 18 -20.21 82.78 32.17
C LEU A 18 -20.95 82.03 31.02
N ALA A 19 -21.83 81.13 31.47
CA ALA A 19 -23.29 81.09 31.28
C ALA A 19 -23.99 80.66 29.96
N LEU A 20 -24.99 79.80 30.19
CA LEU A 20 -26.35 79.70 29.61
C LEU A 20 -26.64 78.83 28.37
N VAL A 21 -27.13 77.62 28.68
CA VAL A 21 -28.35 76.88 28.23
C VAL A 21 -28.84 76.98 26.75
N VAL A 22 -29.09 75.81 26.13
CA VAL A 22 -30.38 75.34 25.54
C VAL A 22 -30.26 74.61 24.15
N PHE A 23 -30.72 73.34 24.15
CA PHE A 23 -31.37 72.48 23.12
C PHE A 23 -30.65 71.83 21.90
N LEU A 24 -30.91 70.50 21.83
CA LEU A 24 -31.23 69.61 20.68
C LEU A 24 -30.17 68.57 20.18
N THR A 25 -30.53 67.31 20.47
CA THR A 25 -30.50 66.08 19.64
C THR A 25 -29.19 65.44 19.16
N LEU A 26 -29.09 64.15 19.50
CA LEU A 26 -28.51 63.02 18.75
C LEU A 26 -27.04 63.14 18.33
N ASP A 27 -26.14 62.48 19.06
CA ASP A 27 -25.45 61.28 18.55
C ASP A 27 -24.45 60.68 19.56
N THR A 28 -24.51 59.34 19.64
CA THR A 28 -23.44 58.38 19.96
C THR A 28 -22.38 58.74 21.03
N ASN A 29 -22.40 58.03 22.16
CA ASN A 29 -21.42 56.96 22.41
C ASN A 29 -21.70 56.28 23.74
N VAL A 30 -22.13 55.03 23.64
CA VAL A 30 -22.13 54.04 24.71
C VAL A 30 -20.71 53.98 25.26
N SER A 31 -20.55 54.23 26.56
CA SER A 31 -19.35 53.85 27.29
C SER A 31 -19.25 52.33 27.26
N ALA A 32 -18.62 51.80 26.22
CA ALA A 32 -18.14 50.44 26.19
C ALA A 32 -17.02 50.37 27.23
N LEU A 33 -17.36 49.83 28.40
CA LEU A 33 -16.38 49.17 29.25
C LEU A 33 -15.59 48.25 28.33
N ALA A 34 -14.29 48.50 28.23
CA ALA A 34 -13.36 47.59 27.61
C ALA A 34 -13.43 46.26 28.35
N GLN A 35 -14.33 45.38 27.91
CA GLN A 35 -14.16 43.95 28.09
C GLN A 35 -12.89 43.64 27.34
N GLU A 36 -11.82 43.48 28.11
CA GLU A 36 -10.66 42.71 27.75
C GLU A 36 -11.19 41.44 27.07
N ALA A 37 -11.14 41.44 25.74
CA ALA A 37 -11.41 40.26 24.98
C ALA A 37 -10.27 39.32 25.32
N ILE A 38 -10.45 38.53 26.37
CA ILE A 38 -9.89 37.18 26.43
C ILE A 38 -10.48 36.54 25.18
N GLY A 39 -9.77 36.68 24.07
CA GLY A 39 -9.95 35.82 22.92
C GLY A 39 -9.74 34.42 23.49
N THR A 40 -10.83 33.76 23.85
CA THR A 40 -10.82 32.35 24.17
C THR A 40 -10.32 31.71 22.89
N ALA A 41 -9.03 31.40 22.86
CA ALA A 41 -8.53 30.41 21.94
C ALA A 41 -9.41 29.20 22.22
N ILE A 42 -10.40 28.97 21.35
CA ILE A 42 -11.23 27.78 21.39
C ILE A 42 -10.22 26.65 21.38
N ASP A 43 -10.06 25.98 22.52
CA ASP A 43 -9.17 24.85 22.66
C ASP A 43 -9.59 23.84 21.58
N ARG A 44 -8.79 23.74 20.52
CA ARG A 44 -9.07 22.90 19.35
C ARG A 44 -8.76 21.46 19.71
N TRP A 45 -9.58 20.93 20.61
CA TRP A 45 -9.46 19.57 21.08
C TRP A 45 -9.57 18.58 19.92
N ARG A 46 -8.76 17.54 19.95
CA ARG A 46 -8.81 16.42 19.01
C ARG A 46 -8.76 15.10 19.78
N PRO A 47 -9.47 14.05 19.33
CA PRO A 47 -9.23 12.71 19.85
C PRO A 47 -7.77 12.32 19.57
N LYS A 48 -7.17 11.59 20.51
CA LYS A 48 -5.79 11.09 20.37
C LYS A 48 -5.73 10.08 19.23
N ASP A 49 -4.61 10.05 18.52
CA ASP A 49 -4.33 8.96 17.58
C ASP A 49 -4.13 7.66 18.38
N GLY A 50 -4.77 6.57 17.95
CA GLY A 50 -4.63 5.26 18.56
C GLY A 50 -5.89 4.41 18.49
N VAL A 51 -5.83 3.29 19.22
CA VAL A 51 -6.92 2.31 19.38
C VAL A 51 -7.85 2.74 20.50
N TYR A 52 -9.14 2.60 20.26
CA TYR A 52 -10.19 2.75 21.23
C TYR A 52 -11.03 1.48 21.25
N ALA A 53 -11.50 1.11 22.44
CA ALA A 53 -12.39 -0.02 22.62
C ALA A 53 -13.59 0.37 23.49
N GLU A 54 -14.66 -0.41 23.38
CA GLU A 54 -15.84 -0.26 24.23
C GLU A 54 -15.45 -0.39 25.72
N PRO A 55 -15.74 0.62 26.56
CA PRO A 55 -15.45 0.53 27.99
C PRO A 55 -16.38 -0.48 28.68
N GLY A 56 -15.87 -1.21 29.68
CA GLY A 56 -16.65 -2.17 30.45
C GLY A 56 -15.78 -3.21 31.17
N GLU A 57 -16.40 -4.26 31.70
CA GLU A 57 -15.70 -5.33 32.41
C GLU A 57 -14.64 -6.04 31.54
N ASN A 58 -14.87 -6.09 30.23
CA ASN A 58 -13.99 -6.71 29.24
C ASN A 58 -13.05 -5.72 28.53
N PHE A 59 -12.88 -4.50 29.04
CA PHE A 59 -12.15 -3.44 28.34
C PHE A 59 -10.72 -3.85 27.92
N GLN A 60 -10.00 -4.54 28.79
CA GLN A 60 -8.63 -4.98 28.48
C GLN A 60 -8.60 -6.01 27.35
N SER A 61 -9.48 -7.01 27.39
CA SER A 61 -9.58 -8.00 26.30
C SER A 61 -10.05 -7.34 25.01
N SER A 62 -11.03 -6.43 25.07
CA SER A 62 -11.49 -5.68 23.91
C SER A 62 -10.31 -4.95 23.28
N CYS A 63 -9.50 -4.23 24.06
CA CYS A 63 -8.30 -3.53 23.57
C CYS A 63 -7.28 -4.44 22.87
N ASP A 64 -7.18 -5.70 23.27
CA ASP A 64 -6.25 -6.67 22.68
C ASP A 64 -6.83 -7.34 21.41
N GLU A 65 -8.13 -7.17 21.13
CA GLU A 65 -8.78 -7.64 19.91
C GLU A 65 -8.55 -6.72 18.70
N ARG A 66 -8.49 -7.30 17.51
CA ARG A 66 -8.25 -6.57 16.24
C ARG A 66 -9.48 -5.83 15.70
N ASN A 67 -10.61 -5.90 16.40
CA ASN A 67 -11.91 -5.43 15.90
C ASN A 67 -12.26 -4.01 16.36
N ASN A 68 -11.36 -3.38 17.10
CA ASN A 68 -11.50 -2.06 17.70
C ASN A 68 -11.49 -0.91 16.70
N MET A 69 -12.06 0.21 17.13
CA MET A 69 -11.94 1.46 16.39
C MET A 69 -10.53 2.04 16.53
N THR A 70 -9.91 2.39 15.41
CA THR A 70 -8.63 3.10 15.37
C THR A 70 -8.82 4.46 14.74
N ILE A 71 -8.47 5.52 15.47
CA ILE A 71 -8.44 6.89 14.96
C ILE A 71 -6.98 7.26 14.67
N ASN A 72 -6.70 7.70 13.45
CA ASN A 72 -5.39 8.22 13.05
C ASN A 72 -5.59 9.49 12.23
N LEU A 73 -5.78 10.61 12.92
CA LEU A 73 -6.00 11.92 12.31
C LEU A 73 -4.77 12.42 11.57
N ARG A 74 -3.55 12.12 12.06
CA ARG A 74 -2.30 12.44 11.34
C ARG A 74 -2.22 11.74 9.99
N GLY A 75 -2.63 10.47 9.95
CA GLY A 75 -2.77 9.68 8.72
C GLY A 75 -4.05 9.94 7.93
N LYS A 76 -4.92 10.82 8.43
CA LYS A 76 -6.25 11.14 7.86
C LYS A 76 -7.12 9.90 7.65
N SER A 77 -7.25 9.08 8.67
CA SER A 77 -7.98 7.82 8.57
C SER A 77 -8.64 7.41 9.88
N VAL A 78 -9.80 6.77 9.77
CA VAL A 78 -10.48 6.08 10.86
C VAL A 78 -10.87 4.69 10.38
N TYR A 79 -10.65 3.68 11.21
CA TYR A 79 -10.94 2.28 10.88
C TYR A 79 -11.72 1.63 12.01
N GLY A 80 -12.53 0.63 11.68
CA GLY A 80 -13.13 -0.28 12.65
C GLY A 80 -13.21 -1.68 12.07
N TYR A 81 -13.98 -2.57 12.72
CA TYR A 81 -14.21 -3.92 12.22
C TYR A 81 -14.84 -3.88 10.83
N GLU A 82 -14.08 -4.34 9.82
CA GLU A 82 -14.52 -4.49 8.42
C GLU A 82 -14.87 -3.19 7.66
N TRP A 83 -14.55 -2.02 8.20
CA TRP A 83 -14.71 -0.74 7.49
C TRP A 83 -13.51 0.18 7.68
N GLY A 84 -13.24 0.96 6.64
CA GLY A 84 -12.15 1.94 6.65
C GLY A 84 -12.54 3.23 5.97
N CYS A 85 -12.24 4.35 6.63
CA CYS A 85 -12.62 5.67 6.20
C CYS A 85 -11.38 6.56 6.06
N LYS A 86 -11.30 7.29 4.95
CA LYS A 86 -10.33 8.37 4.76
C LYS A 86 -10.97 9.69 5.17
N VAL A 87 -10.37 10.35 6.15
CA VAL A 87 -10.77 11.68 6.61
C VAL A 87 -10.38 12.72 5.56
N LYS A 88 -11.35 13.55 5.16
CA LYS A 88 -11.18 14.65 4.21
C LYS A 88 -11.02 15.97 4.95
N THR A 89 -11.95 16.24 5.86
CA THR A 89 -12.05 17.49 6.60
C THR A 89 -12.33 17.19 8.07
N ILE A 90 -11.80 18.03 8.94
CA ILE A 90 -12.10 18.03 10.38
C ILE A 90 -12.68 19.39 10.70
N THR A 91 -13.92 19.43 11.16
CA THR A 91 -14.64 20.66 11.49
C THR A 91 -14.83 20.72 13.00
N ASP A 92 -14.40 21.83 13.60
CA ASP A 92 -14.64 22.12 15.01
C ASP A 92 -16.12 22.48 15.22
N LEU A 93 -16.79 21.82 16.17
CA LEU A 93 -18.20 22.09 16.48
C LEU A 93 -18.34 22.92 17.75
N SER A 94 -17.98 22.32 18.88
CA SER A 94 -17.99 22.93 20.21
C SER A 94 -16.76 22.46 20.98
N PRO A 95 -16.40 23.07 22.11
CA PRO A 95 -15.27 22.62 22.92
C PRO A 95 -15.38 21.11 23.22
N GLY A 96 -14.33 20.36 22.85
CA GLY A 96 -14.32 18.91 22.99
C GLY A 96 -15.18 18.14 21.97
N SER A 97 -15.65 18.75 20.88
CA SER A 97 -16.44 18.06 19.85
C SER A 97 -15.99 18.42 18.44
N VAL A 98 -15.86 17.40 17.59
CA VAL A 98 -15.44 17.54 16.19
C VAL A 98 -16.32 16.73 15.26
N GLN A 99 -16.44 17.19 14.03
CA GLN A 99 -17.01 16.46 12.90
C GLN A 99 -15.88 16.03 11.96
N LEU A 100 -15.90 14.78 11.54
CA LEU A 100 -15.03 14.22 10.52
C LEU A 100 -15.84 13.98 9.26
N ASP A 101 -15.53 14.68 8.18
CA ASP A 101 -16.06 14.37 6.85
C ASP A 101 -15.16 13.32 6.23
N MET A 102 -15.73 12.21 5.79
CA MET A 102 -15.00 11.00 5.44
C MET A 102 -15.48 10.39 4.13
N ILE A 103 -14.57 9.66 3.48
CA ILE A 103 -14.89 8.73 2.40
C ILE A 103 -14.59 7.32 2.89
N CYS A 104 -15.62 6.50 3.01
CA CYS A 104 -15.53 5.15 3.53
C CYS A 104 -15.62 4.11 2.42
N ASN A 105 -14.82 3.06 2.55
CA ASN A 105 -15.02 1.81 1.86
C ASN A 105 -15.61 0.82 2.88
N ASP A 106 -16.85 0.44 2.65
CA ASP A 106 -17.61 -0.47 3.50
C ASP A 106 -18.21 -1.55 2.59
N TYR A 107 -17.52 -2.69 2.54
CA TYR A 107 -17.84 -3.80 1.66
C TYR A 107 -19.23 -4.38 1.98
N ASN A 108 -19.52 -4.54 3.28
CA ASN A 108 -20.78 -5.11 3.75
C ASN A 108 -21.95 -4.19 3.43
N LEU A 109 -21.80 -2.88 3.62
CA LEU A 109 -22.83 -1.91 3.24
C LEU A 109 -23.07 -1.93 1.73
N ALA A 110 -22.01 -1.93 0.92
CA ALA A 110 -22.12 -1.93 -0.54
C ALA A 110 -22.80 -3.20 -1.08
N GLN A 111 -22.50 -4.36 -0.50
CA GLN A 111 -23.07 -5.65 -0.90
C GLN A 111 -24.59 -5.72 -0.66
N ASN A 112 -25.08 -5.05 0.39
CA ASN A 112 -26.46 -5.15 0.87
C ASN A 112 -27.36 -3.96 0.47
N LEU A 113 -26.91 -3.11 -0.47
CA LEU A 113 -27.77 -2.06 -1.02
C LEU A 113 -28.89 -2.64 -1.88
N ASP A 114 -30.06 -2.00 -1.85
CA ASP A 114 -31.21 -2.31 -2.69
C ASP A 114 -31.68 -1.05 -3.47
N PRO A 115 -31.65 -1.05 -4.82
CA PRO A 115 -31.07 -2.09 -5.66
C PRO A 115 -29.54 -2.17 -5.50
N ARG A 116 -28.98 -3.38 -5.62
CA ARG A 116 -27.54 -3.61 -5.52
C ARG A 116 -26.80 -2.87 -6.62
N ASP A 117 -25.78 -2.13 -6.25
CA ASP A 117 -24.91 -1.44 -7.21
C ASP A 117 -24.10 -2.47 -8.02
N PRO A 118 -24.13 -2.46 -9.36
CA PRO A 118 -23.28 -3.33 -10.18
C PRO A 118 -21.78 -3.18 -9.90
N ASN A 119 -21.33 -2.02 -9.42
CA ASN A 119 -19.95 -1.72 -9.06
C ASN A 119 -19.76 -1.58 -7.54
N TRP A 120 -20.53 -2.33 -6.75
CA TRP A 120 -20.52 -2.27 -5.29
C TRP A 120 -19.11 -2.49 -4.68
N GLU A 121 -18.24 -3.30 -5.29
CA GLU A 121 -16.87 -3.56 -4.80
C GLU A 121 -15.98 -2.31 -4.74
N ASN A 122 -16.23 -1.34 -5.62
CA ASN A 122 -15.49 -0.08 -5.68
C ASN A 122 -16.28 1.10 -5.11
N ARG A 123 -17.47 0.83 -4.57
CA ARG A 123 -18.36 1.88 -4.09
C ARG A 123 -17.76 2.58 -2.88
N GLN A 124 -17.84 3.90 -2.90
CA GLN A 124 -17.38 4.76 -1.81
C GLN A 124 -18.56 5.52 -1.23
N PHE A 125 -18.59 5.63 0.09
CA PHE A 125 -19.63 6.33 0.81
C PHE A 125 -19.09 7.63 1.40
N LYS A 126 -19.82 8.72 1.18
CA LYS A 126 -19.57 9.98 1.86
C LYS A 126 -20.25 9.90 3.22
N GLU A 127 -19.44 9.80 4.27
CA GLU A 127 -19.92 9.66 5.63
C GLU A 127 -19.42 10.79 6.51
N ILE A 128 -20.17 11.05 7.56
CA ILE A 128 -19.87 12.00 8.60
C ILE A 128 -19.73 11.23 9.91
N MET A 129 -18.71 11.54 10.70
CA MET A 129 -18.56 11.04 12.05
C MET A 129 -18.44 12.19 13.04
N PHE A 130 -19.31 12.18 14.05
CA PHE A 130 -19.21 13.06 15.19
C PHE A 130 -18.40 12.38 16.29
N VAL A 131 -17.46 13.12 16.87
CA VAL A 131 -16.65 12.67 18.00
C VAL A 131 -16.73 13.72 19.09
N LYS A 132 -17.19 13.32 20.28
CA LYS A 132 -17.34 14.18 21.46
C LYS A 132 -16.54 13.62 22.63
N ARG A 133 -15.70 14.45 23.25
CA ARG A 133 -15.01 14.14 24.51
C ARG A 133 -16.05 13.96 25.63
N LEU A 134 -15.97 12.84 26.34
CA LEU A 134 -16.72 12.62 27.57
C LEU A 134 -15.84 12.88 28.79
N ASP A 135 -14.61 12.36 28.76
CA ASP A 135 -13.57 12.56 29.78
C ASP A 135 -12.16 12.52 29.12
N GLU A 136 -11.09 12.35 29.91
CA GLU A 136 -9.71 12.35 29.38
C GLU A 136 -9.37 11.16 28.47
N ALA A 137 -10.07 10.03 28.63
CA ALA A 137 -9.81 8.79 27.92
C ALA A 137 -11.01 8.33 27.08
N THR A 138 -12.23 8.76 27.41
CA THR A 138 -13.46 8.31 26.78
C THR A 138 -14.04 9.36 25.84
N ILE A 139 -14.49 8.89 24.68
CA ILE A 139 -15.22 9.66 23.68
C ILE A 139 -16.58 9.01 23.41
N SER A 140 -17.52 9.83 22.95
CA SER A 140 -18.74 9.38 22.29
C SER A 140 -18.56 9.57 20.79
N VAL A 141 -18.93 8.55 20.02
CA VAL A 141 -18.81 8.52 18.56
C VAL A 141 -20.17 8.25 17.95
N GLN A 142 -20.49 8.96 16.87
CA GLN A 142 -21.65 8.65 16.05
C GLN A 142 -21.26 8.77 14.58
N LYS A 143 -21.46 7.71 13.79
CA LYS A 143 -21.11 7.66 12.37
C LYS A 143 -22.39 7.54 11.55
N SER A 144 -22.44 8.24 10.41
CA SER A 144 -23.49 7.99 9.43
C SER A 144 -23.18 6.70 8.64
N LEU A 145 -24.24 6.06 8.15
CA LEU A 145 -24.19 4.94 7.22
C LEU A 145 -25.07 5.27 6.03
N ASN A 146 -24.45 5.30 4.85
CA ASN A 146 -25.00 5.80 3.60
C ASN A 146 -25.63 7.20 3.78
N GLY A 147 -24.93 8.10 4.47
CA GLY A 147 -25.37 9.48 4.72
C GLY A 147 -26.50 9.63 5.75
N ARG A 148 -26.87 8.58 6.48
CA ARG A 148 -27.91 8.63 7.52
C ARG A 148 -27.37 8.20 8.89
N PHE A 149 -27.75 8.91 9.94
CA PHE A 149 -27.48 8.51 11.31
C PHE A 149 -28.63 7.63 11.81
N LYS A 150 -28.46 6.31 11.69
CA LYS A 150 -29.44 5.34 12.20
C LYS A 150 -29.11 4.87 13.61
N ASP A 151 -27.81 4.73 13.89
CA ASP A 151 -27.34 4.20 15.15
C ASP A 151 -27.18 5.34 16.19
N PRO A 152 -27.48 5.05 17.47
CA PRO A 152 -27.19 5.98 18.54
C PRO A 152 -25.68 6.19 18.67
N PRO A 153 -25.23 7.31 19.25
CA PRO A 153 -23.83 7.47 19.62
C PRO A 153 -23.40 6.36 20.58
N TRP A 154 -22.23 5.76 20.34
CA TRP A 154 -21.63 4.77 21.23
C TRP A 154 -20.41 5.33 21.95
N ARG A 155 -19.90 4.62 22.96
CA ARG A 155 -18.77 5.03 23.79
C ARG A 155 -17.53 4.23 23.45
N GLU A 156 -16.40 4.91 23.47
CA GLU A 156 -15.10 4.37 23.09
C GLU A 156 -14.05 4.95 24.06
N ALA A 157 -13.27 4.09 24.69
CA ALA A 157 -12.21 4.47 25.62
C ALA A 157 -10.84 4.18 25.04
N TYR A 158 -9.90 5.11 25.22
CA TYR A 158 -8.54 5.01 24.71
C TYR A 158 -7.81 3.83 25.36
N CYS A 159 -7.34 2.89 24.54
CA CYS A 159 -6.69 1.69 25.05
C CYS A 159 -5.38 2.01 25.79
N PRO A 160 -4.97 1.17 26.76
CA PRO A 160 -3.75 1.37 27.54
C PRO A 160 -2.50 1.54 26.66
N LEU A 161 -1.52 2.30 27.16
CA LEU A 161 -0.29 2.61 26.42
C LEU A 161 0.46 1.37 25.93
N LYS A 162 0.38 0.25 26.66
CA LYS A 162 0.96 -1.03 26.25
C LYS A 162 0.38 -1.50 24.90
N THR A 163 -0.95 -1.47 24.75
CA THR A 163 -1.65 -1.82 23.52
C THR A 163 -1.31 -0.86 22.39
N GLN A 164 -1.25 0.45 22.67
CA GLN A 164 -0.87 1.46 21.65
C GLN A 164 0.54 1.21 21.09
N ARG A 165 1.50 0.89 21.97
CA ARG A 165 2.89 0.59 21.57
C ARG A 165 2.97 -0.69 20.75
N ALA A 166 2.30 -1.76 21.19
CA ALA A 166 2.27 -3.03 20.45
C ALA A 166 1.73 -2.86 19.03
N LEU A 167 0.66 -2.07 18.84
CA LEU A 167 0.12 -1.79 17.51
C LEU A 167 1.10 -0.95 16.66
N ALA A 168 1.75 0.06 17.26
CA ALA A 168 2.72 0.89 16.55
C ALA A 168 3.92 0.07 16.05
N GLU A 169 4.46 -0.81 16.90
CA GLU A 169 5.54 -1.74 16.56
C GLU A 169 5.12 -2.71 15.46
N ALA A 170 3.94 -3.34 15.59
CA ALA A 170 3.40 -4.23 14.57
C ALA A 170 3.19 -3.52 13.22
N THR A 171 2.70 -2.28 13.25
CA THR A 171 2.51 -1.47 12.04
C THR A 171 3.85 -1.12 11.36
N LEU A 172 4.88 -0.82 12.14
CA LEU A 172 6.22 -0.56 11.63
C LEU A 172 6.84 -1.82 11.02
N ALA A 173 6.74 -2.95 11.72
CA ALA A 173 7.21 -4.25 11.23
C ALA A 173 6.53 -4.63 9.90
N ALA A 174 5.19 -4.53 9.83
CA ALA A 174 4.43 -4.79 8.62
C ALA A 174 4.85 -3.87 7.45
N LYS A 175 5.12 -2.58 7.73
CA LYS A 175 5.63 -1.65 6.71
C LYS A 175 7.03 -2.04 6.22
N SER A 176 7.94 -2.46 7.11
CA SER A 176 9.27 -2.92 6.71
C SER A 176 9.21 -4.22 5.90
N GLU A 177 8.40 -5.18 6.32
CA GLU A 177 8.20 -6.44 5.61
C GLU A 177 7.57 -6.21 4.23
N ALA A 178 6.55 -5.35 4.14
CA ALA A 178 5.95 -4.99 2.85
C ALA A 178 6.96 -4.32 1.90
N LYS A 179 7.79 -3.40 2.41
CA LYS A 179 8.88 -2.79 1.63
C LYS A 179 9.91 -3.82 1.18
N GLN A 180 10.29 -4.74 2.06
CA GLN A 180 11.24 -5.80 1.73
C GLN A 180 10.66 -6.75 0.68
N LYS A 181 9.42 -7.19 0.84
CA LYS A 181 8.70 -8.05 -0.12
C LYS A 181 8.59 -7.36 -1.47
N ALA A 182 8.22 -6.08 -1.51
CA ALA A 182 8.17 -5.30 -2.75
C ALA A 182 9.55 -5.15 -3.41
N LYS A 183 10.61 -4.96 -2.62
CA LYS A 183 11.99 -4.92 -3.13
C LYS A 183 12.42 -6.27 -3.70
N GLN A 184 12.10 -7.37 -3.01
CA GLN A 184 12.38 -8.73 -3.46
C GLN A 184 11.61 -9.05 -4.75
N GLU A 185 10.31 -8.72 -4.81
CA GLU A 185 9.49 -8.92 -6.01
C GLU A 185 10.02 -8.12 -7.20
N ARG A 186 10.42 -6.86 -6.97
CA ARG A 186 11.05 -6.03 -8.00
C ARG A 186 12.39 -6.61 -8.47
N ALA A 187 13.22 -7.10 -7.55
CA ALA A 187 14.49 -7.74 -7.88
C ALA A 187 14.26 -9.04 -8.68
N LEU A 188 13.28 -9.84 -8.28
CA LEU A 188 12.89 -11.07 -8.97
C LEU A 188 12.42 -10.78 -10.39
N LYS A 189 11.54 -9.78 -10.56
CA LYS A 189 11.09 -9.33 -11.89
C LYS A 189 12.23 -8.83 -12.77
N ALA A 190 13.24 -8.17 -12.20
CA ALA A 190 14.39 -7.66 -12.95
C ALA A 190 15.37 -8.77 -13.38
N ALA A 191 15.58 -9.77 -12.51
CA ALA A 191 16.51 -10.87 -12.74
C ALA A 191 15.92 -11.99 -13.61
N HIS A 192 14.59 -12.10 -13.72
CA HIS A 192 13.96 -13.09 -14.59
C HIS A 192 14.37 -12.90 -16.06
N PRO A 193 14.80 -13.98 -16.74
CA PRO A 193 14.93 -13.97 -18.19
C PRO A 193 13.53 -13.82 -18.82
N ARG A 194 13.47 -13.27 -20.03
CA ARG A 194 12.22 -13.08 -20.75
C ARG A 194 11.60 -14.43 -21.10
N ASP A 195 10.28 -14.54 -21.05
CA ASP A 195 9.62 -15.72 -21.60
C ASP A 195 9.78 -15.75 -23.12
N GLY A 196 10.13 -16.91 -23.67
CA GLY A 196 10.28 -17.10 -25.11
C GLY A 196 11.30 -18.17 -25.48
N VAL A 197 11.62 -18.19 -26.77
CA VAL A 197 12.57 -19.12 -27.37
C VAL A 197 13.97 -18.52 -27.33
N TYR A 198 14.94 -19.32 -26.92
CA TYR A 198 16.35 -19.01 -26.90
C TYR A 198 17.15 -20.08 -27.64
N ALA A 199 18.25 -19.67 -28.27
CA ALA A 199 19.21 -20.57 -28.90
C ALA A 199 20.65 -20.15 -28.61
N VAL A 200 21.57 -21.10 -28.66
CA VAL A 200 23.01 -20.81 -28.61
C VAL A 200 23.36 -19.99 -29.85
N ALA A 201 24.17 -18.94 -29.73
CA ALA A 201 24.62 -18.16 -30.89
C ALA A 201 25.57 -18.98 -31.79
N GLY A 202 25.50 -18.80 -33.12
CA GLY A 202 26.34 -19.53 -34.07
C GLY A 202 25.83 -19.43 -35.51
N ALA A 203 26.50 -20.11 -36.45
CA ALA A 203 26.19 -20.06 -37.88
C ALA A 203 24.76 -20.56 -38.21
N ASP A 204 24.21 -21.45 -37.39
CA ASP A 204 22.88 -22.08 -37.49
C ASP A 204 21.86 -21.48 -36.50
N PHE A 205 22.12 -20.28 -35.96
CA PHE A 205 21.28 -19.66 -34.92
C PHE A 205 19.80 -19.55 -35.32
N GLU A 206 19.48 -19.01 -36.50
CA GLU A 206 18.09 -18.84 -36.94
C GLU A 206 17.40 -20.19 -37.22
N GLU A 207 18.15 -21.19 -37.68
CA GLU A 207 17.64 -22.55 -37.87
C GLU A 207 17.30 -23.20 -36.52
N ARG A 208 18.17 -23.07 -35.51
CA ARG A 208 17.91 -23.56 -34.15
C ARG A 208 16.71 -22.87 -33.50
N CYS A 209 16.58 -21.56 -33.72
CA CYS A 209 15.45 -20.77 -33.25
C CYS A 209 14.12 -21.21 -33.87
N THR A 210 14.07 -21.44 -35.18
CA THR A 210 12.83 -21.82 -35.89
C THR A 210 12.38 -23.24 -35.57
N LYS A 211 13.31 -24.14 -35.23
CA LYS A 211 13.00 -25.52 -34.81
C LYS A 211 12.68 -25.66 -33.32
N PHE A 212 12.81 -24.58 -32.52
CA PHE A 212 12.66 -24.59 -31.05
C PHE A 212 13.57 -25.60 -30.33
N ASN A 213 14.72 -25.91 -30.92
CA ASN A 213 15.54 -27.05 -30.52
C ASN A 213 16.28 -26.83 -29.20
N ASP A 214 16.63 -25.59 -28.86
CA ASP A 214 17.63 -25.33 -27.83
C ASP A 214 17.04 -25.14 -26.44
N THR A 215 16.33 -24.04 -26.22
CA THR A 215 15.73 -23.73 -24.92
C THR A 215 14.51 -22.85 -25.08
N VAL A 216 13.40 -23.27 -24.49
CA VAL A 216 12.18 -22.49 -24.35
C VAL A 216 11.98 -22.19 -22.89
N VAL A 217 11.97 -20.91 -22.56
CA VAL A 217 11.83 -20.41 -21.20
C VAL A 217 10.42 -19.87 -21.03
N THR A 218 9.64 -20.41 -20.09
CA THR A 218 8.33 -19.88 -19.73
C THR A 218 8.20 -19.77 -18.21
N PHE A 219 8.83 -18.75 -17.63
CA PHE A 219 8.73 -18.47 -16.19
C PHE A 219 7.29 -18.20 -15.77
N SER A 220 6.52 -17.44 -16.55
CA SER A 220 5.10 -17.21 -16.23
C SER A 220 4.28 -18.50 -16.28
N GLY A 221 4.65 -19.42 -17.18
CA GLY A 221 4.08 -20.75 -17.31
C GLY A 221 4.67 -21.79 -16.35
N LYS A 222 5.59 -21.40 -15.48
CA LYS A 222 6.35 -22.28 -14.56
C LYS A 222 7.00 -23.47 -15.26
N SER A 223 7.56 -23.30 -16.45
CA SER A 223 8.31 -24.36 -17.11
C SER A 223 9.46 -23.86 -17.96
N ILE A 224 10.49 -24.69 -18.07
CA ILE A 224 11.63 -24.49 -18.95
C ILE A 224 11.81 -25.80 -19.72
N ALA A 225 11.79 -25.73 -21.04
CA ALA A 225 12.15 -26.85 -21.89
C ALA A 225 13.55 -26.58 -22.47
N THR A 226 14.36 -27.62 -22.51
CA THR A 226 15.65 -27.66 -23.20
C THR A 226 15.60 -28.80 -24.20
N ALA A 227 16.56 -28.88 -25.12
CA ALA A 227 16.68 -29.97 -26.10
C ALA A 227 16.45 -31.39 -25.52
N SER A 228 16.82 -31.62 -24.26
CA SER A 228 16.82 -32.95 -23.64
C SER A 228 15.95 -33.07 -22.40
N ASN A 229 15.44 -31.96 -21.84
CA ASN A 229 14.69 -31.99 -20.58
C ASN A 229 13.54 -30.99 -20.59
N ILE A 230 12.42 -31.39 -19.97
CA ILE A 230 11.32 -30.51 -19.61
C ILE A 230 11.32 -30.35 -18.09
N CYS A 231 11.46 -29.12 -17.62
CA CYS A 231 11.55 -28.79 -16.21
C CYS A 231 10.33 -27.97 -15.77
N GLN A 232 9.66 -28.39 -14.69
CA GLN A 232 8.60 -27.62 -14.03
C GLN A 232 9.17 -26.82 -12.87
N ILE A 233 8.97 -25.50 -12.89
CA ILE A 233 9.46 -24.57 -11.88
C ILE A 233 8.58 -24.64 -10.64
N ARG A 234 9.16 -25.02 -9.50
CA ARG A 234 8.47 -24.96 -8.20
C ARG A 234 8.68 -23.62 -7.53
N ASN A 235 9.93 -23.14 -7.53
CA ASN A 235 10.33 -21.97 -6.79
C ASN A 235 11.45 -21.22 -7.51
N THR A 236 11.50 -19.91 -7.33
CA THR A 236 12.55 -19.06 -7.89
C THR A 236 13.07 -18.13 -6.81
N GLN A 237 14.38 -18.06 -6.69
CA GLN A 237 15.07 -17.23 -5.70
C GLN A 237 16.11 -16.36 -6.40
N VAL A 238 16.12 -15.07 -6.10
CA VAL A 238 17.16 -14.16 -6.57
C VAL A 238 18.41 -14.39 -5.74
N GLN A 239 19.51 -14.79 -6.37
CA GLN A 239 20.81 -14.90 -5.70
C GLN A 239 21.61 -13.59 -5.82
N LEU A 240 21.59 -12.99 -7.01
CA LEU A 240 22.21 -11.71 -7.31
C LEU A 240 21.24 -10.88 -8.17
N PRO A 241 21.42 -9.55 -8.30
CA PRO A 241 20.51 -8.69 -9.06
C PRO A 241 20.24 -9.15 -10.52
N ASP A 242 21.16 -9.89 -11.11
CA ASP A 242 21.09 -10.45 -12.47
C ASP A 242 20.95 -11.98 -12.48
N THR A 243 20.91 -12.64 -11.32
CA THR A 243 21.00 -14.10 -11.22
C THR A 243 19.86 -14.68 -10.41
N VAL A 244 19.13 -15.62 -11.02
CA VAL A 244 18.06 -16.38 -10.37
C VAL A 244 18.42 -17.86 -10.28
N ARG A 245 18.20 -18.44 -9.10
CA ARG A 245 18.20 -19.88 -8.88
C ARG A 245 16.77 -20.37 -8.94
N ILE A 246 16.57 -21.49 -9.61
CA ILE A 246 15.27 -22.09 -9.88
C ILE A 246 15.30 -23.50 -9.34
N ASP A 247 14.37 -23.79 -8.45
CA ASP A 247 14.13 -25.15 -8.00
C ASP A 247 13.10 -25.76 -8.97
N ALA A 248 13.51 -26.77 -9.73
CA ALA A 248 12.68 -27.38 -10.75
C ALA A 248 12.71 -28.91 -10.73
N ASP A 249 11.58 -29.51 -11.10
CA ASP A 249 11.50 -30.95 -11.36
C ASP A 249 11.66 -31.18 -12.86
N CYS A 250 12.73 -31.86 -13.27
CA CYS A 250 13.06 -32.09 -14.67
C CYS A 250 12.84 -33.55 -15.07
N THR A 251 12.19 -33.76 -16.20
CA THR A 251 12.07 -35.07 -16.86
C THR A 251 12.79 -35.05 -18.20
N LEU A 252 13.35 -36.19 -18.60
CA LEU A 252 13.97 -36.35 -19.93
C LEU A 252 12.89 -36.28 -21.01
N GLN A 253 13.18 -35.56 -22.08
CA GLN A 253 12.31 -35.49 -23.25
C GLN A 253 12.61 -36.72 -24.13
N SER A 254 11.67 -37.65 -24.24
CA SER A 254 11.81 -38.80 -25.15
C SER A 254 11.97 -38.32 -26.59
N ALA A 255 12.98 -38.82 -27.30
CA ALA A 255 13.18 -38.49 -28.71
C ALA A 255 11.97 -38.93 -29.55
N PRO A 256 11.42 -38.08 -30.44
CA PRO A 256 10.36 -38.50 -31.35
C PRO A 256 10.98 -39.34 -32.48
N GLY A 257 10.88 -40.66 -32.38
CA GLY A 257 11.28 -41.61 -33.42
C GLY A 257 10.74 -43.02 -33.15
N PRO A 258 10.40 -43.80 -34.19
CA PRO A 258 9.80 -45.12 -34.06
C PRO A 258 10.74 -46.18 -33.43
N ASP A 259 12.04 -45.91 -33.33
CA ASP A 259 13.06 -46.84 -32.79
C ASP A 259 13.62 -46.44 -31.41
N ALA A 260 12.86 -45.70 -30.60
CA ALA A 260 13.29 -45.40 -29.23
C ALA A 260 13.22 -46.67 -28.35
N VAL A 261 14.32 -47.42 -28.31
CA VAL A 261 14.54 -48.53 -27.38
C VAL A 261 14.43 -47.99 -25.95
N ARG A 262 13.40 -48.44 -25.23
CA ARG A 262 13.27 -48.23 -23.79
C ARG A 262 14.35 -49.01 -23.07
N VAL A 263 15.47 -48.38 -22.77
CA VAL A 263 16.29 -48.74 -21.62
C VAL A 263 16.17 -47.60 -20.62
N GLN A 264 15.20 -47.69 -19.74
CA GLN A 264 15.21 -46.93 -18.49
C GLN A 264 15.27 -47.94 -17.36
N ASP A 265 16.42 -47.95 -16.69
CA ASP A 265 16.51 -48.40 -15.32
C ASP A 265 15.78 -47.34 -14.45
N PRO A 266 14.67 -47.69 -13.76
CA PRO A 266 13.84 -46.73 -13.02
C PRO A 266 14.54 -46.07 -11.82
N ASP A 267 15.69 -46.59 -11.38
CA ASP A 267 16.31 -46.24 -10.09
C ASP A 267 17.33 -45.08 -10.15
N THR A 268 17.40 -44.30 -11.23
CA THR A 268 18.30 -43.11 -11.33
C THR A 268 17.59 -41.76 -11.52
N ILE A 269 16.25 -41.71 -11.51
CA ILE A 269 15.49 -40.46 -11.72
C ILE A 269 15.09 -39.85 -10.38
N GLN A 270 16.07 -39.39 -9.60
CA GLN A 270 15.77 -38.55 -8.44
C GLN A 270 16.74 -37.39 -8.22
N ASP A 271 17.34 -36.86 -9.28
CA ASP A 271 18.10 -35.61 -9.15
C ASP A 271 17.17 -34.41 -9.34
N ARG A 272 16.72 -33.83 -8.22
CA ARG A 272 16.17 -32.47 -8.19
C ARG A 272 17.21 -31.53 -8.79
N LYS A 273 17.02 -31.11 -10.05
CA LYS A 273 17.97 -30.21 -10.71
C LYS A 273 17.63 -28.77 -10.33
N ASN A 274 18.56 -28.09 -9.68
CA ASN A 274 18.46 -26.64 -9.54
C ASN A 274 18.97 -26.03 -10.85
N LEU A 275 18.21 -25.16 -11.48
CA LEU A 275 18.70 -24.38 -12.61
C LEU A 275 19.18 -23.03 -12.10
N MET A 276 20.19 -22.46 -12.74
CA MET A 276 20.59 -21.08 -12.49
C MET A 276 20.57 -20.33 -13.80
N PHE A 277 19.95 -19.15 -13.81
CA PHE A 277 20.02 -18.21 -14.90
C PHE A 277 20.75 -16.98 -14.45
N LYS A 278 21.72 -16.53 -15.24
CA LYS A 278 22.30 -15.20 -15.15
C LYS A 278 21.93 -14.42 -16.38
N LYS A 279 21.23 -13.32 -16.19
CA LYS A 279 20.92 -12.36 -17.23
C LYS A 279 22.19 -11.56 -17.54
N ILE A 280 22.64 -11.59 -18.80
CA ILE A 280 23.74 -10.73 -19.26
C ILE A 280 23.16 -9.40 -19.74
N ASP A 281 22.11 -9.49 -20.55
CA ASP A 281 21.33 -8.36 -21.02
C ASP A 281 19.88 -8.81 -21.27
N ASP A 282 19.09 -7.96 -21.91
CA ASP A 282 17.68 -8.21 -22.17
C ASP A 282 17.38 -9.34 -23.18
N LYS A 283 18.37 -9.75 -23.97
CA LYS A 283 18.27 -10.83 -24.97
C LYS A 283 19.22 -11.98 -24.67
N THR A 284 20.22 -11.80 -23.82
CA THR A 284 21.27 -12.81 -23.59
C THR A 284 21.26 -13.28 -22.14
N VAL A 285 21.30 -14.60 -21.96
CA VAL A 285 21.32 -15.25 -20.66
C VAL A 285 22.38 -16.36 -20.63
N ILE A 286 22.83 -16.73 -19.44
CA ILE A 286 23.60 -17.95 -19.22
C ILE A 286 22.76 -18.88 -18.37
N LEU A 287 22.60 -20.13 -18.81
CA LEU A 287 21.89 -21.19 -18.13
C LEU A 287 22.88 -22.23 -17.59
N TRP A 288 22.87 -22.46 -16.29
CA TRP A 288 23.53 -23.61 -15.66
C TRP A 288 22.51 -24.61 -15.17
N ILE A 289 22.85 -25.89 -15.31
CA ILE A 289 22.21 -26.97 -14.59
C ILE A 289 23.09 -27.27 -13.38
N ILE A 290 22.50 -27.31 -12.19
CA ILE A 290 23.19 -27.65 -10.95
C ILE A 290 22.75 -29.06 -10.59
N ASN A 291 23.72 -29.98 -10.53
CA ASN A 291 23.51 -31.32 -10.03
C ASN A 291 24.22 -31.49 -8.69
N ASN A 292 23.53 -32.00 -7.66
CA ASN A 292 24.08 -32.23 -6.32
C ASN A 292 24.86 -31.03 -5.72
N GLY A 293 24.39 -29.81 -6.00
CA GLY A 293 25.02 -28.57 -5.51
C GLY A 293 26.19 -28.05 -6.35
N HIS A 294 26.61 -28.77 -7.40
CA HIS A 294 27.69 -28.37 -8.30
C HIS A 294 27.17 -27.99 -9.69
N PHE A 295 27.77 -26.97 -10.31
CA PHE A 295 27.46 -26.57 -11.68
C PHE A 295 27.95 -27.63 -12.68
N THR A 296 27.10 -28.02 -13.62
CA THR A 296 27.52 -28.89 -14.73
C THR A 296 28.17 -28.03 -15.83
N GLY A 297 29.48 -27.84 -15.74
CA GLY A 297 30.27 -27.08 -16.72
C GLY A 297 30.12 -25.55 -16.64
N ASP A 298 30.59 -24.85 -17.68
CA ASP A 298 30.72 -23.38 -17.70
C ASP A 298 29.40 -22.62 -17.89
N GLY A 299 28.30 -23.33 -18.13
CA GLY A 299 27.00 -22.75 -18.42
C GLY A 299 26.78 -22.46 -19.91
N ARG A 300 25.54 -22.61 -20.35
CA ARG A 300 25.14 -22.41 -21.75
C ARG A 300 24.75 -20.96 -21.97
N LYS A 301 25.52 -20.25 -22.78
CA LYS A 301 25.14 -18.90 -23.24
C LYS A 301 24.05 -19.00 -24.31
N LEU A 302 22.94 -18.34 -24.06
CA LEU A 302 21.72 -18.40 -24.87
C LEU A 302 21.29 -16.98 -25.27
N SER A 303 20.89 -16.82 -26.52
CA SER A 303 20.38 -15.58 -27.08
C SER A 303 18.91 -15.72 -27.46
N TYR A 304 18.14 -14.67 -27.19
CA TYR A 304 16.72 -14.59 -27.46
C TYR A 304 16.48 -14.56 -28.97
N CYS A 305 15.65 -15.48 -29.46
CA CYS A 305 15.32 -15.58 -30.88
C CYS A 305 14.52 -14.36 -31.37
N SER A 306 14.55 -14.12 -32.68
CA SER A 306 13.91 -12.98 -33.33
C SER A 306 12.40 -12.88 -33.05
N ASP A 307 11.85 -11.67 -33.09
CA ASP A 307 10.42 -11.41 -32.80
C ASP A 307 9.47 -12.18 -33.71
N GLN A 308 9.91 -12.54 -34.93
CA GLN A 308 9.16 -13.41 -35.82
C GLN A 308 9.03 -14.83 -35.24
N VAL A 309 10.13 -15.41 -34.75
CA VAL A 309 10.16 -16.73 -34.09
C VAL A 309 9.31 -16.71 -32.81
N GLN A 310 9.41 -15.64 -32.00
CA GLN A 310 8.60 -15.52 -30.79
C GLN A 310 7.09 -15.50 -31.09
N ARG A 311 6.69 -14.76 -32.13
CA ARG A 311 5.29 -14.73 -32.59
C ARG A 311 4.83 -16.09 -33.11
N ALA A 312 5.67 -16.79 -33.87
CA ALA A 312 5.37 -18.14 -34.36
C ALA A 312 5.17 -19.13 -33.20
N TYR A 313 6.06 -19.10 -32.21
CA TYR A 313 5.94 -19.92 -30.99
C TYR A 313 4.67 -19.61 -30.19
N ALA A 314 4.36 -18.32 -30.00
CA ALA A 314 3.15 -17.90 -29.30
C ALA A 314 1.88 -18.36 -30.04
N GLY A 315 1.89 -18.35 -31.37
CA GLY A 315 0.82 -18.90 -32.22
C GLY A 315 0.63 -20.40 -32.00
N GLN A 316 1.72 -21.18 -32.03
CA GLN A 316 1.69 -22.64 -31.80
C GLN A 316 1.15 -23.01 -30.41
N ARG A 317 1.52 -22.26 -29.36
CA ARG A 317 0.97 -22.48 -28.01
C ARG A 317 -0.53 -22.22 -27.89
N ARG A 318 -1.07 -21.29 -28.69
CA ARG A 318 -2.50 -20.97 -28.67
C ARG A 318 -3.32 -22.06 -29.34
N THR A 319 -2.81 -22.66 -30.42
CA THR A 319 -3.47 -23.75 -31.13
C THR A 319 -3.32 -25.11 -30.43
N SER A 320 -2.28 -25.29 -29.61
CA SER A 320 -2.06 -26.52 -28.83
C SER A 320 -2.76 -26.55 -27.47
N LYS A 321 -3.44 -25.47 -27.05
CA LYS A 321 -4.35 -25.53 -25.89
C LYS A 321 -5.64 -26.22 -26.34
N PRO A 322 -6.04 -27.36 -25.75
CA PRO A 322 -7.32 -27.97 -26.08
C PRO A 322 -8.43 -26.96 -25.77
N SER A 323 -9.32 -26.73 -26.73
CA SER A 323 -10.59 -26.07 -26.46
C SER A 323 -11.29 -26.92 -25.39
N LYS A 324 -11.52 -26.35 -24.22
CA LYS A 324 -12.45 -26.95 -23.25
C LYS A 324 -13.83 -26.96 -23.90
N ASN A 325 -14.25 -28.12 -24.37
CA ASN A 325 -15.67 -28.49 -24.45
C ASN A 325 -16.03 -29.18 -23.15
#